data_AF-A0A9E5PKX0-F1
#
_entry.id   AF-A0A9E5PKX0-F1
#
_cell.length_a   1.000
_cell.length_b   1.000
_cell.length_c   1.000
_cell.angle_alpha   90.00
_cell.angle_beta   90.00
_cell.angle_gamma   90.00
#
_symmetry.space_group_name_H-M   'P 1'
#
loop_
_entity.id
_entity.type
_entity.pdbx_description
1 polymer ?
#
loop_
_entity_poly.entity_id
_entity_poly.type
_entity_poly.pdbx_seq_one_letter_code
_entity_poly.pdbx_strand_id
1 'polypeptide(L)'
;HRSMVAAHRGLDDIRWDALDWTPPKLVLSSFRTPGKVCEDLTALEAAFYLGLPFKRIVSAMLNSMVAEGFVEVTTRNPLRVRVLSAPDKERLDQYERLFFESLEDDGRLSQGELETFMNLAVDTIRKKAWDCDVEATKAYYQNLVEEKARDDQRGTDEDWYWWYHNEHAYYTRRYHHDRDPFHHEVDIPVQTDHLVSGPIDTDLVMDLNVCHDACHSACHSACHSACHSACHSACHSACVSGSSH
;
A
#
# COMPACT_ATOMS: atom_id res chain seq x y z
N HIS A 1 -45.48 -56.92 -6.24
CA HIS A 1 -44.49 -56.76 -7.34
C HIS A 1 -44.97 -55.65 -8.29
N ARG A 2 -44.57 -54.40 -8.03
CA ARG A 2 -44.68 -53.26 -8.98
C ARG A 2 -43.96 -52.03 -8.41
N SER A 3 -42.75 -52.24 -7.86
CA SER A 3 -41.89 -51.19 -7.31
C SER A 3 -40.82 -50.71 -8.31
N MET A 4 -41.14 -50.66 -9.61
CA MET A 4 -40.12 -50.31 -10.63
C MET A 4 -40.66 -49.61 -11.89
N VAL A 5 -41.85 -48.99 -11.86
CA VAL A 5 -42.43 -48.34 -13.07
C VAL A 5 -42.96 -46.91 -12.84
N ALA A 6 -42.90 -46.37 -11.62
CA ALA A 6 -43.41 -45.01 -11.35
C ALA A 6 -42.30 -43.95 -11.18
N ALA A 7 -41.03 -44.27 -11.44
CA ALA A 7 -39.91 -43.33 -11.33
C ALA A 7 -39.31 -42.90 -12.68
N HIS A 8 -39.99 -43.21 -13.80
CA HIS A 8 -39.51 -42.90 -15.16
C HIS A 8 -40.41 -41.93 -15.94
N ARG A 9 -41.32 -41.20 -15.27
CA ARG A 9 -42.28 -40.28 -15.94
C ARG A 9 -42.18 -38.82 -15.52
N GLY A 10 -41.06 -38.38 -14.97
CA GLY A 10 -40.87 -36.97 -14.59
C GLY A 10 -39.50 -36.41 -14.95
N LEU A 11 -38.76 -37.03 -15.88
CA LEU A 11 -37.38 -36.64 -16.21
C LEU A 11 -37.24 -35.88 -17.54
N ASP A 12 -38.33 -35.59 -18.25
CA ASP A 12 -38.28 -35.01 -19.61
C ASP A 12 -38.86 -33.60 -19.74
N ASP A 13 -38.92 -32.78 -18.68
CA ASP A 13 -39.40 -31.40 -18.85
C ASP A 13 -38.67 -30.32 -18.02
N ILE A 14 -37.38 -30.55 -17.72
CA ILE A 14 -36.50 -29.43 -17.35
C ILE A 14 -35.78 -28.98 -18.62
N ARG A 15 -36.45 -28.12 -19.39
CA ARG A 15 -35.83 -27.35 -20.48
C ARG A 15 -34.82 -26.37 -19.88
N TRP A 16 -33.56 -26.78 -19.85
CA TRP A 16 -32.41 -25.95 -19.44
C TRP A 16 -32.23 -24.70 -20.30
N ASP A 17 -32.90 -24.62 -21.45
CA ASP A 17 -32.85 -23.50 -22.40
C ASP A 17 -33.58 -22.23 -21.91
N ALA A 18 -34.27 -22.28 -20.77
CA ALA A 18 -35.06 -21.16 -20.23
C ALA A 18 -34.53 -20.61 -18.89
N LEU A 19 -33.33 -21.00 -18.47
CA LEU A 19 -32.64 -20.32 -17.39
C LEU A 19 -31.88 -19.14 -17.98
N ASP A 20 -32.51 -17.97 -17.95
CA ASP A 20 -31.86 -16.68 -18.19
C ASP A 20 -30.84 -16.45 -17.08
N TRP A 21 -29.69 -17.12 -17.21
CA TRP A 21 -28.55 -16.97 -16.33
C TRP A 21 -27.88 -15.65 -16.66
N THR A 22 -28.42 -14.57 -16.07
CA THR A 22 -27.66 -13.35 -15.88
C THR A 22 -26.71 -13.59 -14.71
N PRO A 23 -25.38 -13.56 -14.92
CA PRO A 23 -24.43 -13.68 -13.83
C PRO A 23 -24.80 -12.65 -12.75
N PRO A 24 -24.99 -13.06 -11.49
CA PRO A 24 -25.29 -12.11 -10.44
C PRO A 24 -24.15 -11.08 -10.41
N LYS A 25 -24.51 -9.79 -10.42
CA LYS A 25 -23.53 -8.75 -10.16
C LYS A 25 -22.93 -9.06 -8.79
N LEU A 26 -21.64 -9.38 -8.76
CA LEU A 26 -20.89 -9.50 -7.52
C LEU A 26 -20.95 -8.14 -6.84
N VAL A 27 -21.91 -7.97 -5.93
CA VAL A 27 -21.89 -6.86 -4.98
C VAL A 27 -20.84 -7.28 -3.96
N LEU A 28 -19.58 -6.93 -4.24
CA LEU A 28 -18.56 -6.89 -3.21
C LEU A 28 -19.08 -5.90 -2.18
N SER A 29 -19.57 -6.41 -1.06
CA SER A 29 -19.94 -5.61 0.09
C SER A 29 -18.68 -4.86 0.50
N SER A 30 -18.61 -3.56 0.24
CA SER A 30 -17.53 -2.75 0.78
C SER A 30 -17.63 -2.82 2.30
N PHE A 31 -16.53 -3.15 2.96
CA PHE A 31 -16.45 -3.15 4.44
C PHE A 31 -16.43 -1.73 5.01
N ARG A 32 -16.56 -0.73 4.13
CA ARG A 32 -16.46 0.69 4.43
C ARG A 32 -17.74 1.17 5.08
N THR A 33 -17.57 2.00 6.11
CA THR A 33 -18.66 2.71 6.76
C THR A 33 -18.82 4.06 6.07
N PRO A 34 -19.96 4.34 5.41
CA PRO A 34 -20.20 5.61 4.74
C PRO A 34 -19.95 6.81 5.67
N GLY A 35 -19.20 7.79 5.19
CA GLY A 35 -18.84 8.99 5.94
C GLY A 35 -17.80 8.80 7.07
N LYS A 36 -17.32 7.58 7.34
CA LYS A 36 -16.24 7.37 8.31
C LYS A 36 -14.91 7.86 7.73
N VAL A 37 -14.28 8.81 8.41
CA VAL A 37 -12.98 9.38 8.01
C VAL A 37 -11.83 8.64 8.72
N CYS A 38 -10.77 8.31 7.98
CA CYS A 38 -9.49 7.90 8.59
C CYS A 38 -8.68 9.15 8.94
N GLU A 39 -8.57 9.50 10.22
CA GLU A 39 -7.80 10.68 10.67
C GLU A 39 -6.34 10.34 11.04
N ASP A 40 -5.98 9.05 11.07
CA ASP A 40 -4.69 8.53 11.55
C ASP A 40 -3.65 8.31 10.43
N LEU A 41 -3.79 8.97 9.27
CA LEU A 41 -2.74 8.99 8.25
C LEU A 41 -1.70 10.07 8.54
N THR A 42 -0.43 9.70 8.44
CA THR A 42 0.71 10.63 8.40
C THR A 42 0.67 11.50 7.13
N ALA A 43 1.47 12.56 7.08
CA ALA A 43 1.54 13.40 5.88
C ALA A 43 1.95 12.62 4.62
N LEU A 44 2.91 11.69 4.75
CA LEU A 44 3.32 10.83 3.64
C LEU A 44 2.21 9.84 3.22
N GLU A 45 1.52 9.21 4.16
CA GLU A 45 0.39 8.32 3.87
C GLU A 45 -0.78 9.07 3.23
N ALA A 46 -1.08 10.28 3.69
CA ALA A 46 -2.08 11.15 3.09
C ALA A 46 -1.72 11.50 1.64
N ALA A 47 -0.44 11.70 1.31
CA ALA A 47 0.02 11.92 -0.06
C ALA A 47 -0.38 10.77 -0.98
N PHE A 48 -0.11 9.54 -0.55
CA PHE A 48 -0.52 8.32 -1.26
C PHE A 48 -2.04 8.21 -1.38
N TYR A 49 -2.76 8.52 -0.30
CA TYR A 49 -4.21 8.44 -0.27
C TYR A 49 -4.90 9.46 -1.20
N LEU A 50 -4.30 10.64 -1.33
CA LEU A 50 -4.71 11.70 -2.26
C LEU A 50 -4.25 11.45 -3.70
N GLY A 51 -3.45 10.41 -3.95
CA GLY A 51 -3.02 10.01 -5.29
C GLY A 51 -1.85 10.83 -5.85
N LEU A 52 -1.02 11.44 -5.00
CA LEU A 52 0.19 12.13 -5.46
C LEU A 52 1.13 11.14 -6.15
N PRO A 53 1.81 11.54 -7.26
CA PRO A 53 2.75 10.68 -7.94
C PRO A 53 3.88 10.19 -7.02
N PHE A 54 4.21 8.90 -7.07
CA PHE A 54 5.24 8.34 -6.18
C PHE A 54 6.60 9.06 -6.30
N LYS A 55 7.06 9.34 -7.53
CA LYS A 55 8.31 10.08 -7.76
C LYS A 55 8.29 11.48 -7.12
N ARG A 56 7.12 12.10 -7.06
CA ARG A 56 6.90 13.41 -6.43
C ARG A 56 7.07 13.34 -4.92
N ILE A 57 6.45 12.36 -4.28
CA ILE A 57 6.58 12.10 -2.82
C ILE A 57 8.07 11.86 -2.47
N VAL A 58 8.74 10.98 -3.22
CA VAL A 58 10.16 10.66 -2.99
C VAL A 58 11.07 11.87 -3.23
N SER A 59 10.81 12.66 -4.27
CA SER A 59 11.54 13.91 -4.53
C SER A 59 11.38 14.91 -3.39
N ALA A 60 10.15 15.05 -2.85
CA ALA A 60 9.87 15.92 -1.72
C ALA A 60 10.64 15.50 -0.46
N MET A 61 10.66 14.20 -0.14
CA MET A 61 11.46 13.67 0.97
C MET A 61 12.94 13.94 0.77
N LEU A 62 13.49 13.67 -0.42
CA LEU A 62 14.88 13.97 -0.74
C LEU A 62 15.19 15.45 -0.53
N ASN A 63 14.32 16.34 -1.04
CA ASN A 63 14.48 17.77 -0.89
C ASN A 63 14.43 18.20 0.58
N SER A 64 13.61 17.57 1.42
CA SER A 64 13.57 17.82 2.86
C SER A 64 14.86 17.41 3.56
N MET A 65 15.41 16.24 3.22
CA MET A 65 16.70 15.80 3.78
C MET A 65 17.88 16.64 3.32
N VAL A 66 17.88 17.11 2.06
CA VAL A 66 18.85 18.09 1.56
C VAL A 66 18.68 19.43 2.27
N ALA A 67 17.43 19.86 2.46
CA ALA A 67 17.11 21.07 3.18
C ALA A 67 17.61 21.04 4.61
N GLU A 68 17.47 19.93 5.35
CA GLU A 68 18.00 19.81 6.70
C GLU A 68 19.54 19.62 6.73
N GLY A 69 20.14 19.23 5.62
CA GLY A 69 21.58 19.00 5.50
C GLY A 69 22.01 17.61 5.92
N PHE A 70 21.10 16.63 5.90
CA PHE A 70 21.43 15.22 6.13
C PHE A 70 22.14 14.61 4.93
N VAL A 71 21.74 15.00 3.72
CA VAL A 71 22.30 14.51 2.47
C VAL A 71 22.55 15.66 1.50
N GLU A 72 23.42 15.43 0.52
CA GLU A 72 23.64 16.32 -0.62
C GLU A 72 23.55 15.51 -1.92
N VAL A 73 22.86 16.05 -2.93
CA VAL A 73 22.82 15.43 -4.26
C VAL A 73 24.11 15.75 -5.02
N THR A 74 24.91 14.73 -5.30
CA THR A 74 26.18 14.87 -6.03
C THR A 74 26.02 14.76 -7.55
N THR A 75 25.03 13.99 -8.00
CA THR A 75 24.72 13.81 -9.43
C THR A 75 23.22 13.59 -9.57
N ARG A 76 22.61 14.17 -10.62
CA ARG A 76 21.17 14.05 -10.88
C ARG A 76 20.83 12.90 -11.82
N ASN A 77 21.68 12.63 -12.81
CA ASN A 77 21.50 11.53 -13.74
C ASN A 77 22.84 10.81 -14.01
N PRO A 78 23.09 9.63 -13.41
CA PRO A 78 22.21 8.93 -12.45
C PRO A 78 22.13 9.68 -11.10
N LEU A 79 20.98 9.59 -10.42
CA LEU A 79 20.80 10.18 -9.10
C LEU A 79 21.78 9.55 -8.10
N ARG A 80 22.59 10.39 -7.47
CA ARG A 80 23.55 10.02 -6.44
C ARG A 80 23.53 11.04 -5.34
N VAL A 81 23.61 10.55 -4.11
CA VAL A 81 23.69 11.38 -2.93
C VAL A 81 24.94 11.06 -2.13
N ARG A 82 25.31 12.00 -1.29
CA ARG A 82 26.35 11.87 -0.28
C ARG A 82 25.74 12.22 1.07
N VAL A 83 25.86 11.31 2.03
CA VAL A 83 25.46 11.58 3.42
C VAL A 83 26.42 12.60 4.01
N LEU A 84 25.88 13.69 4.54
CA LEU A 84 26.62 14.74 5.22
C LEU A 84 26.54 14.56 6.74
N SER A 85 25.36 14.24 7.25
CA SER A 85 25.10 14.02 8.68
C SER A 85 23.99 13.00 8.84
N ALA A 86 24.18 12.04 9.73
CA ALA A 86 23.11 11.11 10.08
C ALA A 86 22.05 11.83 10.96
N PRO A 87 20.76 11.79 10.58
CA PRO A 87 19.67 12.19 11.46
C PRO A 87 19.55 11.21 12.63
N ASP A 88 18.87 11.66 13.69
CA ASP A 88 18.39 10.77 14.73
C ASP A 88 17.24 9.91 14.17
N LYS A 89 17.56 8.66 13.83
CA LYS A 89 16.64 7.72 13.17
C LYS A 89 15.41 7.39 14.02
N GLU A 90 15.46 7.58 15.33
CA GLU A 90 14.30 7.35 16.23
C GLU A 90 13.28 8.49 16.15
N ARG A 91 13.69 9.66 15.63
CA ARG A 91 12.84 10.84 15.46
C ARG A 91 12.26 10.98 14.06
N LEU A 92 12.76 10.22 13.10
CA LEU A 92 12.19 10.10 11.76
C LEU A 92 10.98 9.18 11.79
N ASP A 93 10.00 9.47 10.94
CA ASP A 93 8.93 8.50 10.71
C ASP A 93 9.47 7.25 9.97
N GLN A 94 8.67 6.18 9.93
CA GLN A 94 9.10 4.91 9.35
C GLN A 94 9.48 5.00 7.84
N TYR A 95 8.86 5.92 7.11
CA TYR A 95 9.09 6.12 5.68
C TYR A 95 10.40 6.88 5.46
N GLU A 96 10.59 7.97 6.19
CA GLU A 96 11.81 8.76 6.16
C GLU A 96 13.02 7.96 6.63
N ARG A 97 12.85 7.15 7.68
CA ARG A 97 13.89 6.25 8.15
C ARG A 97 14.29 5.23 7.07
N LEU A 98 13.31 4.54 6.48
CA LEU A 98 13.55 3.58 5.40
C LEU A 98 14.27 4.24 4.22
N PHE A 99 13.83 5.45 3.85
CA PHE A 99 14.42 6.22 2.77
C PHE A 99 15.86 6.65 3.08
N PHE A 100 16.12 7.16 4.28
CA PHE A 100 17.46 7.55 4.69
C PHE A 100 18.40 6.34 4.75
N GLU A 101 17.96 5.21 5.31
CA GLU A 101 18.74 3.98 5.38
C GLU A 101 19.11 3.45 3.98
N SER A 102 18.21 3.58 3.00
CA SER A 102 18.50 3.24 1.60
C SER A 102 19.61 4.12 1.02
N LEU A 103 19.54 5.44 1.26
CA LEU A 103 20.56 6.39 0.80
C LEU A 103 21.91 6.23 1.53
N GLU A 104 21.89 5.80 2.79
CA GLU A 104 23.08 5.63 3.62
C GLU A 104 23.94 4.44 3.18
N ASP A 105 23.35 3.39 2.60
CA ASP A 105 24.06 2.18 2.19
C ASP A 105 25.05 2.43 1.04
N ASP A 106 24.56 2.93 -0.11
CA ASP A 106 25.39 3.09 -1.31
C ASP A 106 25.28 4.46 -2.00
N GLY A 107 24.53 5.40 -1.40
CA GLY A 107 24.26 6.72 -1.95
C GLY A 107 23.32 6.72 -3.15
N ARG A 108 22.52 5.65 -3.34
CA ARG A 108 21.56 5.50 -4.44
C ARG A 108 20.21 5.01 -3.93
N LEU A 109 19.26 4.90 -4.86
CA LEU A 109 17.97 4.25 -4.66
C LEU A 109 17.84 3.14 -5.70
N SER A 110 17.73 1.90 -5.23
CA SER A 110 17.45 0.73 -6.06
C SER A 110 15.95 0.55 -6.29
N GLN A 111 15.57 -0.27 -7.28
CA GLN A 111 14.15 -0.62 -7.48
C GLN A 111 13.57 -1.32 -6.26
N GLY A 112 14.32 -2.26 -5.65
CA GLY A 112 13.84 -3.03 -4.51
C GLY A 112 13.55 -2.18 -3.28
N GLU A 113 14.36 -1.14 -3.03
CA GLU A 113 14.11 -0.20 -1.92
C GLU A 113 12.88 0.66 -2.18
N LEU A 114 12.71 1.15 -3.42
CA LEU A 114 11.55 1.93 -3.83
C LEU A 114 10.25 1.09 -3.79
N GLU A 115 10.31 -0.18 -4.21
CA GLU A 115 9.21 -1.14 -4.08
C GLU A 115 8.89 -1.43 -2.62
N THR A 116 9.91 -1.61 -1.77
CA THR A 116 9.73 -1.82 -0.33
C THR A 116 9.01 -0.64 0.31
N PHE A 117 9.39 0.58 -0.07
CA PHE A 117 8.71 1.81 0.37
C PHE A 117 7.25 1.85 -0.06
N MET A 118 6.97 1.58 -1.35
CA MET A 118 5.61 1.54 -1.89
C MET A 118 4.74 0.51 -1.15
N ASN A 119 5.26 -0.70 -0.96
CA ASN A 119 4.54 -1.77 -0.26
C ASN A 119 4.26 -1.40 1.19
N LEU A 120 5.22 -0.78 1.89
CA LEU A 120 5.01 -0.27 3.24
C LEU A 120 3.88 0.77 3.30
N ALA A 121 3.82 1.69 2.34
CA ALA A 121 2.75 2.69 2.27
C ALA A 121 1.38 2.02 2.08
N VAL A 122 1.27 1.13 1.09
CA VAL A 122 0.04 0.40 0.78
C VAL A 122 -0.44 -0.43 1.98
N ASP A 123 0.47 -1.18 2.61
CA ASP A 123 0.11 -2.06 3.73
C ASP A 123 -0.32 -1.28 4.97
N THR A 124 0.36 -0.18 5.30
CA THR A 124 -0.02 0.64 6.45
C THR A 124 -1.33 1.36 6.22
N ILE A 125 -1.55 1.95 5.04
CA ILE A 125 -2.81 2.61 4.70
C ILE A 125 -3.97 1.61 4.74
N ARG A 126 -3.79 0.41 4.20
CA ARG A 126 -4.80 -0.66 4.30
C ARG A 126 -5.15 -0.97 5.74
N LYS A 127 -4.17 -1.12 6.63
CA LYS A 127 -4.41 -1.41 8.05
C LYS A 127 -5.18 -0.28 8.75
N LYS A 128 -4.90 0.97 8.39
CA LYS A 128 -5.51 2.16 9.03
C LYS A 128 -6.88 2.52 8.48
N ALA A 129 -7.08 2.39 7.16
CA ALA A 129 -8.24 2.93 6.45
C ALA A 129 -9.20 1.86 5.88
N TRP A 130 -9.07 0.58 6.30
CA TRP A 130 -9.85 -0.54 5.74
C TRP A 130 -11.37 -0.37 5.80
N ASP A 131 -11.91 0.27 6.84
CA ASP A 131 -13.36 0.49 7.03
C ASP A 131 -13.79 1.95 6.83
N CYS A 132 -12.89 2.79 6.34
CA CYS A 132 -13.13 4.21 6.13
C CYS A 132 -13.71 4.47 4.74
N ASP A 133 -14.53 5.50 4.63
CA ASP A 133 -15.04 6.02 3.38
C ASP A 133 -13.91 6.76 2.65
N VAL A 134 -13.59 6.32 1.44
CA VAL A 134 -12.48 6.88 0.66
C VAL A 134 -12.71 8.33 0.29
N GLU A 135 -13.92 8.68 -0.14
CA GLU A 135 -14.21 10.05 -0.58
C GLU A 135 -14.29 11.00 0.61
N ALA A 136 -14.86 10.55 1.74
CA ALA A 136 -14.84 11.33 2.98
C ALA A 136 -13.40 11.54 3.50
N THR A 137 -12.55 10.51 3.42
CA THR A 137 -11.16 10.59 3.88
C THR A 137 -10.31 11.47 2.95
N LYS A 138 -10.48 11.37 1.63
CA LYS A 138 -9.81 12.29 0.68
C LYS A 138 -10.23 13.74 0.93
N ALA A 139 -11.53 13.99 1.07
CA ALA A 139 -12.04 15.33 1.34
C ALA A 139 -11.50 15.91 2.67
N TYR A 140 -11.38 15.07 3.71
CA TYR A 140 -10.76 15.47 4.98
C TYR A 140 -9.31 15.92 4.78
N TYR A 141 -8.47 15.10 4.14
CA TYR A 141 -7.05 15.45 3.95
C TYR A 141 -6.83 16.61 2.97
N GLN A 142 -7.67 16.75 1.94
CA GLN A 142 -7.64 17.93 1.06
C GLN A 142 -7.89 19.22 1.86
N ASN A 143 -8.95 19.24 2.66
CA ASN A 143 -9.27 20.39 3.51
C ASN A 143 -8.17 20.65 4.56
N LEU A 144 -7.57 19.60 5.14
CA LEU A 144 -6.48 19.73 6.10
C LEU A 144 -5.25 20.37 5.46
N VAL A 145 -4.86 19.92 4.27
CA VAL A 145 -3.72 20.47 3.52
C VAL A 145 -3.95 21.94 3.19
N GLU A 146 -5.13 22.28 2.66
CA GLU A 146 -5.52 23.67 2.35
C GLU A 146 -5.52 24.56 3.61
N GLU A 147 -6.06 24.04 4.72
CA GLU A 147 -6.10 24.77 5.99
C GLU A 147 -4.70 25.03 6.55
N LYS A 148 -3.78 24.08 6.39
CA LYS A 148 -2.41 24.18 6.92
C LYS A 148 -1.56 25.14 6.10
N ALA A 149 -1.69 25.13 4.78
CA ALA A 149 -0.87 25.96 3.90
C ALA A 149 -1.10 27.46 4.13
N ARG A 150 -2.37 27.92 4.24
CA ARG A 150 -2.88 29.28 4.63
C ARG A 150 -2.14 30.55 4.13
N ASP A 151 -1.09 30.43 3.32
CA ASP A 151 -0.30 31.50 2.73
C ASP A 151 -0.30 31.30 1.20
N ASP A 152 -0.90 32.26 0.50
CA ASP A 152 -1.09 32.33 -0.96
C ASP A 152 -1.73 31.07 -1.60
N GLN A 153 -2.97 31.23 -2.09
CA GLN A 153 -3.85 30.19 -2.65
C GLN A 153 -3.20 29.32 -3.75
N ARG A 154 -2.40 28.33 -3.39
CA ARG A 154 -1.68 27.47 -4.34
C ARG A 154 -2.38 26.15 -4.63
N GLY A 155 -3.31 25.67 -3.81
CA GLY A 155 -4.25 24.57 -4.12
C GLY A 155 -3.62 23.34 -4.78
N THR A 156 -2.37 22.99 -4.43
CA THR A 156 -1.53 22.06 -5.19
C THR A 156 -0.75 21.11 -4.28
N ASP A 157 -0.05 20.15 -4.87
CA ASP A 157 0.91 19.27 -4.18
C ASP A 157 1.96 20.05 -3.36
N GLU A 158 2.25 21.31 -3.70
CA GLU A 158 3.14 22.17 -2.89
C GLU A 158 2.57 22.45 -1.50
N ASP A 159 1.25 22.55 -1.35
CA ASP A 159 0.59 22.76 -0.06
C ASP A 159 0.74 21.51 0.82
N TRP A 160 0.62 20.33 0.20
CA TRP A 160 0.93 19.08 0.87
C TRP A 160 2.39 19.03 1.32
N TYR A 161 3.32 19.41 0.45
CA TYR A 161 4.75 19.46 0.80
C TYR A 161 5.01 20.44 1.94
N TRP A 162 4.37 21.61 1.91
CA TRP A 162 4.46 22.60 2.97
C TRP A 162 4.00 22.00 4.30
N TRP A 163 2.84 21.33 4.32
CA TRP A 163 2.31 20.67 5.50
C TRP A 163 3.28 19.59 6.01
N TYR A 164 3.70 18.68 5.12
CA TYR A 164 4.66 17.62 5.42
C TYR A 164 5.95 18.18 6.04
N HIS A 165 6.57 19.17 5.40
CA HIS A 165 7.89 19.67 5.80
C HIS A 165 7.84 20.54 7.06
N ASN A 166 6.86 21.44 7.16
CA ASN A 166 6.82 22.45 8.22
C ASN A 166 6.17 21.96 9.51
N GLU A 167 5.28 20.97 9.47
CA GLU A 167 4.74 20.32 10.67
C GLU A 167 5.60 19.12 11.10
N HIS A 168 6.70 18.85 10.41
CA HIS A 168 7.62 17.79 10.81
C HIS A 168 8.36 18.18 12.09
N ALA A 169 8.09 17.46 13.18
CA ALA A 169 8.61 17.80 14.52
C ALA A 169 10.14 17.75 14.66
N TYR A 170 10.83 17.16 13.69
CA TYR A 170 12.29 17.07 13.68
C TYR A 170 12.98 18.02 12.69
N TYR A 171 12.25 18.58 11.73
CA TYR A 171 12.83 19.52 10.77
C TYR A 171 12.95 20.92 11.36
N THR A 172 14.06 21.57 11.07
CA THR A 172 14.44 22.85 11.65
C THR A 172 14.39 23.99 10.66
N ARG A 173 14.52 23.69 9.35
CA ARG A 173 14.51 24.69 8.30
C ARG A 173 13.10 24.79 7.74
N ARG A 174 12.49 25.97 7.88
CA ARG A 174 11.13 26.19 7.39
C ARG A 174 11.13 26.33 5.86
N TYR A 175 10.15 25.70 5.21
CA TYR A 175 9.86 25.88 3.79
C TYR A 175 8.91 27.07 3.58
N HIS A 176 9.27 27.94 2.65
CA HIS A 176 8.61 29.22 2.38
C HIS A 176 8.16 29.39 0.92
N HIS A 177 7.89 28.28 0.21
CA HIS A 177 7.55 28.31 -1.22
C HIS A 177 8.60 29.01 -2.10
N ASP A 178 9.85 28.99 -1.66
CA ASP A 178 10.99 29.68 -2.26
C ASP A 178 11.69 28.84 -3.34
N ARG A 179 11.35 27.55 -3.41
CA ARG A 179 11.95 26.56 -4.31
C ARG A 179 10.95 25.47 -4.67
N ASP A 180 11.16 24.87 -5.84
CA ASP A 180 10.43 23.68 -6.28
C ASP A 180 10.85 22.47 -5.43
N PRO A 181 9.94 21.90 -4.61
CA PRO A 181 10.25 20.74 -3.78
C PRO A 181 10.33 19.43 -4.59
N PHE A 182 9.85 19.45 -5.82
CA PHE A 182 9.76 18.30 -6.72
C PHE A 182 10.84 18.29 -7.80
N HIS A 183 11.85 19.14 -7.69
CA HIS A 183 12.84 19.32 -8.74
C HIS A 183 13.74 18.09 -9.01
N HIS A 184 13.66 17.05 -8.18
CA HIS A 184 14.32 15.75 -8.38
C HIS A 184 13.35 14.67 -8.92
N GLU A 185 12.08 14.99 -9.17
CA GLU A 185 11.06 14.03 -9.59
C GLU A 185 11.47 13.26 -10.85
N VAL A 186 12.08 13.93 -11.83
CA VAL A 186 12.58 13.32 -13.07
C VAL A 186 13.82 12.47 -12.87
N ASP A 187 14.57 12.72 -11.79
CA ASP A 187 15.82 12.03 -11.46
C ASP A 187 15.55 10.76 -10.63
N ILE A 188 14.36 10.62 -10.01
CA ILE A 188 14.02 9.45 -9.21
C ILE A 188 14.00 8.20 -10.11
N PRO A 189 14.86 7.20 -9.84
CA PRO A 189 15.06 6.07 -10.71
C PRO A 189 13.95 5.03 -10.48
N VAL A 190 12.70 5.34 -10.80
CA VAL A 190 11.60 4.35 -10.78
C VAL A 190 11.44 3.76 -12.18
N GLN A 191 11.55 2.44 -12.30
CA GLN A 191 11.20 1.71 -13.53
C GLN A 191 9.70 1.43 -13.52
N THR A 192 8.97 2.06 -14.44
CA THR A 192 7.50 1.94 -14.56
C THR A 192 7.04 0.56 -15.03
N ASP A 193 7.95 -0.29 -15.51
CA ASP A 193 7.64 -1.59 -16.10
C ASP A 193 7.33 -2.68 -15.05
N HIS A 194 7.68 -2.45 -13.79
CA HIS A 194 7.42 -3.37 -12.66
C HIS A 194 6.38 -2.85 -11.66
N LEU A 195 6.00 -1.57 -11.77
CA LEU A 195 4.94 -0.97 -10.97
C LEU A 195 3.70 -0.91 -11.84
N VAL A 196 2.58 -1.47 -11.37
CA VAL A 196 1.28 -1.42 -12.03
C VAL A 196 0.98 0.03 -12.39
N SER A 197 1.22 0.39 -13.66
CA SER A 197 1.02 1.75 -14.17
C SER A 197 -0.46 1.93 -14.47
N GLY A 198 -1.15 2.44 -13.46
CA GLY A 198 -2.48 3.02 -13.50
C GLY A 198 -2.65 3.85 -12.24
N PRO A 199 -3.61 4.81 -12.19
CA PRO A 199 -4.03 5.33 -10.90
C PRO A 199 -4.29 4.13 -10.00
N ILE A 200 -3.65 4.08 -8.83
CA ILE A 200 -4.00 3.09 -7.82
C ILE A 200 -5.45 3.39 -7.52
N ASP A 201 -6.34 2.60 -8.09
CA ASP A 201 -7.76 2.67 -7.83
C ASP A 201 -7.92 2.21 -6.38
N THR A 202 -7.82 3.17 -5.47
CA THR A 202 -7.84 2.97 -4.02
C THR A 202 -9.13 2.27 -3.61
N ASP A 203 -10.19 2.41 -4.42
CA ASP A 203 -11.43 1.66 -4.30
C ASP A 203 -11.22 0.17 -4.57
N LEU A 204 -10.58 -0.20 -5.69
CA LEU A 204 -10.34 -1.60 -6.05
C LEU A 204 -9.25 -2.30 -5.19
N VAL A 205 -8.16 -1.59 -4.87
CA VAL A 205 -6.97 -2.16 -4.21
C VAL A 205 -7.18 -2.40 -2.72
N MET A 206 -8.04 -1.61 -2.06
CA MET A 206 -8.36 -1.81 -0.65
C MET A 206 -9.51 -2.81 -0.46
N ASP A 207 -10.48 -2.85 -1.37
CA ASP A 207 -11.66 -3.74 -1.22
C ASP A 207 -11.35 -5.21 -1.54
N LEU A 208 -10.40 -5.49 -2.45
CA LEU A 208 -10.07 -6.88 -2.84
C LEU A 208 -9.08 -7.57 -1.87
N ASN A 209 -8.16 -6.81 -1.26
CA ASN A 209 -6.96 -7.39 -0.66
C ASN A 209 -7.01 -7.65 0.84
N VAL A 210 -7.87 -6.95 1.60
CA VAL A 210 -8.05 -7.24 3.03
C VAL A 210 -8.71 -8.61 3.23
N CYS A 211 -9.70 -8.94 2.39
CA CYS A 211 -10.28 -10.27 2.37
C CYS A 211 -9.37 -11.30 1.71
N HIS A 212 -8.66 -10.94 0.63
CA HIS A 212 -7.71 -11.86 0.00
C HIS A 212 -6.59 -12.25 0.97
N ASP A 213 -5.98 -11.35 1.72
CA ASP A 213 -4.83 -11.68 2.57
C ASP A 213 -5.22 -12.37 3.88
N ALA A 214 -6.36 -11.98 4.48
CA ALA A 214 -6.90 -12.71 5.64
C ALA A 214 -7.37 -14.12 5.25
N CYS A 215 -8.02 -14.27 4.09
CA CYS A 215 -8.47 -15.55 3.58
C CYS A 215 -7.30 -16.38 3.01
N HIS A 216 -6.31 -15.77 2.37
CA HIS A 216 -5.07 -16.41 1.92
C HIS A 216 -4.24 -16.85 3.11
N SER A 217 -4.11 -16.06 4.17
CA SER A 217 -3.41 -16.46 5.40
C SER A 217 -4.14 -17.55 6.17
N ALA A 218 -5.48 -17.50 6.25
CA ALA A 218 -6.29 -18.56 6.83
C ALA A 218 -6.24 -19.86 6.01
N CYS A 219 -6.31 -19.77 4.68
CA CYS A 219 -6.16 -20.89 3.76
C CYS A 219 -4.73 -21.43 3.74
N HIS A 220 -3.68 -20.60 3.75
CA HIS A 220 -2.29 -21.03 3.89
C HIS A 220 -2.10 -21.71 5.24
N SER A 221 -2.62 -21.16 6.34
CA SER A 221 -2.51 -21.78 7.67
C SER A 221 -3.28 -23.10 7.75
N ALA A 222 -4.46 -23.20 7.14
CA ALA A 222 -5.25 -24.42 7.06
C ALA A 222 -4.60 -25.48 6.16
N CYS A 223 -4.06 -25.08 5.00
CA CYS A 223 -3.28 -25.96 4.11
C CYS A 223 -1.97 -26.39 4.76
N HIS A 224 -1.24 -25.49 5.41
CA HIS A 224 0.00 -25.80 6.11
C HIS A 224 -0.26 -26.71 7.30
N SER A 225 -1.36 -26.52 8.04
CA SER A 225 -1.80 -27.41 9.12
C SER A 225 -2.27 -28.78 8.61
N ALA A 226 -3.01 -28.83 7.50
CA ALA A 226 -3.44 -30.08 6.87
C ALA A 226 -2.26 -30.87 6.28
N CYS A 227 -1.30 -30.17 5.65
CA CYS A 227 -0.05 -30.77 5.14
C CYS A 227 0.89 -31.17 6.27
N HIS A 228 1.04 -30.38 7.35
CA HIS A 228 1.79 -30.79 8.54
C HIS A 228 1.16 -32.00 9.21
N SER A 229 -0.18 -32.06 9.31
CA SER A 229 -0.91 -33.19 9.91
C SER A 229 -0.76 -34.47 9.06
N ALA A 230 -0.83 -34.35 7.73
CA ALA A 230 -0.60 -35.46 6.82
C ALA A 230 0.85 -35.95 6.87
N CYS A 231 1.84 -35.04 6.93
CA CYS A 231 3.25 -35.36 7.07
C CYS A 231 3.59 -35.94 8.46
N HIS A 232 3.02 -35.43 9.55
CA HIS A 232 3.18 -36.00 10.90
C HIS A 232 2.53 -37.39 10.99
N SER A 233 1.37 -37.60 10.36
CA SER A 233 0.71 -38.91 10.34
C SER A 233 1.51 -39.95 9.53
N ALA A 234 2.11 -39.53 8.43
CA ALA A 234 3.02 -40.37 7.63
C ALA A 234 4.32 -40.68 8.40
N CYS A 235 4.90 -39.71 9.11
CA CYS A 235 6.08 -39.93 9.96
C CYS A 235 5.78 -40.81 11.18
N HIS A 236 4.65 -40.63 11.85
CA HIS A 236 4.24 -41.51 12.95
C HIS A 236 4.01 -42.94 12.45
N SER A 237 3.33 -43.11 11.31
CA SER A 237 3.11 -44.44 10.70
C SER A 237 4.43 -45.12 10.34
N ALA A 238 5.44 -44.37 9.89
CA ALA A 238 6.79 -44.87 9.63
C ALA A 238 7.58 -45.22 10.91
N CYS A 239 7.40 -44.45 12.00
CA CYS A 239 8.02 -44.75 13.30
C CYS A 239 7.43 -45.98 14.00
N VAL A 240 6.11 -46.22 13.94
CA VAL A 240 5.51 -47.42 14.55
C VAL A 240 5.70 -48.69 13.72
N SER A 241 6.09 -48.57 12.45
CA SER A 241 6.39 -49.71 11.56
C SER A 241 7.88 -50.02 11.40
N GLY A 242 8.77 -49.16 11.92
CA GLY A 242 10.23 -49.33 11.89
C GLY A 242 10.85 -50.10 13.06
N SER A 243 10.05 -50.75 13.92
CA SER A 243 10.54 -51.55 15.06
C SER A 243 10.13 -53.02 14.96
N SER A 244 10.49 -53.66 13.86
CA SER A 244 10.68 -55.11 13.78
C SER A 244 11.34 -55.45 12.44
N HIS A 245 12.68 -55.44 12.42
CA HIS A 245 13.56 -56.50 11.91
C HIS A 245 15.02 -56.09 12.11
#